data_AF-C5FFB2-F1
#
_entry.id   AF-C5FFB2-F1
#
_cell.length_a   1.000
_cell.length_b   1.000
_cell.length_c   1.000
_cell.angle_alpha   90.00
_cell.angle_beta   90.00
_cell.angle_gamma   90.00
#
_symmetry.space_group_name_H-M   'P 1'
#
loop_
_entity.id
_entity.type
_entity.pdbx_description
1 polymer ?
#
loop_
_entity_poly.entity_id
_entity_poly.type
_entity_poly.pdbx_seq_one_letter_code
_entity_poly.pdbx_strand_id
1 'polypeptide(L)'
;MASRFQSYLEYVFPGASASTSILTDTTDRPEESTLRCANCAADICLASQVISKGFTGRHGRAYLVADPKAAHPALSALANTIAHRAVPRQLVTGAHTVSDIACRFCHTIIGWKYLAAEEEGQKYKVGKFIVESKRISQSSSRDSTSAHSPPTHSTKPAVGATDKKKKKGGEIEFDSQDEDECEDLFSGVWTPALAAKRRRRRKHKS
;
A
#
# COMPACT_ATOMS: atom_id res chain seq x y z
N MET A 1 -47.29 43.67 18.59
CA MET A 1 -46.09 42.81 18.56
C MET A 1 -46.55 41.43 18.97
N ALA A 2 -46.99 40.59 18.02
CA ALA A 2 -46.17 39.57 17.34
C ALA A 2 -45.63 38.52 18.33
N SER A 3 -45.75 37.20 18.18
CA SER A 3 -46.33 36.27 17.21
C SER A 3 -46.19 34.91 17.94
N ARG A 4 -47.25 34.20 18.29
CA ARG A 4 -48.06 33.26 17.49
C ARG A 4 -47.35 31.94 17.11
N PHE A 5 -47.70 30.90 17.88
CA PHE A 5 -48.11 29.55 17.48
C PHE A 5 -47.10 28.42 17.16
N GLN A 6 -47.28 27.36 17.95
CA GLN A 6 -47.12 25.93 17.67
C GLN A 6 -47.66 25.47 16.30
N SER A 7 -47.10 24.32 15.89
CA SER A 7 -47.63 23.28 14.98
C SER A 7 -47.33 23.41 13.50
N TYR A 8 -46.77 22.34 12.92
CA TYR A 8 -47.15 21.67 11.64
C TYR A 8 -46.15 20.52 11.44
N LEU A 9 -46.47 19.28 11.85
CA LEU A 9 -47.10 18.22 11.05
C LEU A 9 -46.42 17.94 9.69
N GLU A 10 -45.87 16.73 9.63
CA GLU A 10 -46.02 15.74 8.56
C GLU A 10 -46.35 16.30 7.18
N TYR A 11 -45.36 16.30 6.28
CA TYR A 11 -45.62 16.40 4.86
C TYR A 11 -45.57 15.04 4.19
N VAL A 12 -46.71 14.75 3.60
CA VAL A 12 -47.20 13.54 2.96
C VAL A 12 -46.52 13.30 1.61
N PHE A 13 -46.36 12.01 1.29
CA PHE A 13 -46.06 11.44 -0.02
C PHE A 13 -46.85 12.07 -1.17
N PRO A 14 -46.20 12.42 -2.30
CA PRO A 14 -46.81 12.38 -3.61
C PRO A 14 -46.15 11.28 -4.47
N GLY A 15 -46.95 10.29 -4.87
CA GLY A 15 -46.55 9.35 -5.91
C GLY A 15 -46.68 9.99 -7.30
N ALA A 16 -45.61 9.90 -8.10
CA ALA A 16 -45.70 9.91 -9.55
C ALA A 16 -44.47 9.22 -10.14
N SER A 17 -44.75 8.22 -10.99
CA SER A 17 -43.80 7.46 -11.78
C SER A 17 -42.98 8.36 -12.70
N ALA A 18 -41.67 8.22 -12.64
CA ALA A 18 -40.77 8.50 -13.75
C ALA A 18 -39.76 7.37 -13.82
N SER A 19 -39.96 6.48 -14.79
CA SER A 19 -38.97 5.52 -15.21
C SER A 19 -37.76 6.28 -15.78
N THR A 20 -36.71 6.37 -14.99
CA THR A 20 -35.34 6.51 -15.50
C THR A 20 -34.52 5.40 -14.87
N SER A 21 -34.50 4.28 -15.58
CA SER A 21 -33.41 3.32 -15.52
C SER A 21 -32.08 4.07 -15.65
N ILE A 22 -31.29 4.08 -14.57
CA ILE A 22 -29.89 3.65 -14.45
C ILE A 22 -29.58 3.74 -12.95
N LEU A 23 -29.91 2.69 -12.20
CA LEU A 23 -29.14 2.35 -11.02
C LEU A 23 -27.99 1.50 -11.53
N THR A 24 -26.92 2.14 -12.00
CA THR A 24 -25.61 1.54 -11.79
C THR A 24 -25.37 1.62 -10.29
N ASP A 25 -25.89 0.63 -9.56
CA ASP A 25 -25.28 0.19 -8.31
C ASP A 25 -23.90 -0.39 -8.65
N THR A 26 -23.03 0.50 -9.12
CA THR A 26 -21.61 0.38 -8.88
C THR A 26 -21.40 1.10 -7.56
N THR A 27 -21.87 0.48 -6.47
CA THR A 27 -21.05 0.49 -5.26
C THR A 27 -19.77 -0.27 -5.64
N ASP A 28 -18.89 0.40 -6.38
CA ASP A 28 -17.45 0.18 -6.33
C ASP A 28 -17.07 0.57 -4.90
N ARG A 29 -17.48 -0.30 -3.95
CA ARG A 29 -17.04 -0.26 -2.58
C ARG A 29 -15.53 -0.32 -2.72
N PRO A 30 -14.78 0.67 -2.20
CA PRO A 30 -13.34 0.61 -2.25
C PRO A 30 -12.97 -0.76 -1.71
N GLU A 31 -12.37 -1.57 -2.56
CA GLU A 31 -11.98 -2.94 -2.25
C GLU A 31 -11.13 -2.84 -0.98
N GLU A 32 -11.74 -3.16 0.16
CA GLU A 32 -11.27 -2.72 1.47
C GLU A 32 -10.12 -3.64 1.86
N SER A 33 -8.96 -3.39 1.23
CA SER A 33 -7.75 -4.16 1.38
C SER A 33 -7.44 -4.26 2.86
N THR A 34 -7.51 -5.47 3.41
CA THR A 34 -7.31 -5.71 4.84
C THR A 34 -5.88 -6.16 5.08
N LEU A 35 -5.24 -5.60 6.11
CA LEU A 35 -3.92 -5.99 6.58
C LEU A 35 -4.08 -7.09 7.62
N ARG A 36 -3.50 -8.24 7.32
CA ARG A 36 -3.61 -9.49 8.09
C ARG A 36 -2.27 -9.85 8.71
N CYS A 37 -2.28 -10.55 9.83
CA CYS A 37 -1.06 -11.12 10.41
C CYS A 37 -0.44 -12.12 9.42
N ALA A 38 0.85 -12.00 9.13
CA ALA A 38 1.53 -12.90 8.20
C ALA A 38 1.59 -14.36 8.69
N ASN A 39 1.51 -14.59 10.01
CA ASN A 39 1.67 -15.93 10.60
C ASN A 39 0.34 -16.71 10.73
N CYS A 40 -0.77 -16.02 11.02
CA CYS A 40 -2.07 -16.67 11.27
C CYS A 40 -3.24 -16.05 10.48
N ALA A 41 -2.96 -15.16 9.54
CA ALA A 41 -3.94 -14.48 8.68
C ALA A 41 -5.05 -13.68 9.39
N ALA A 42 -4.92 -13.45 10.71
CA ALA A 42 -5.90 -12.67 11.47
C ALA A 42 -5.92 -11.20 11.01
N ASP A 43 -7.11 -10.65 10.78
CA ASP A 43 -7.28 -9.24 10.40
C ASP A 43 -6.79 -8.32 11.52
N ILE A 44 -5.88 -7.38 11.21
CA ILE A 44 -5.29 -6.45 12.18
C ILE A 44 -5.86 -5.05 12.00
N CYS A 45 -5.88 -4.57 10.76
CA CYS A 45 -6.36 -3.24 10.42
C CYS A 45 -6.72 -3.16 8.94
N LEU A 46 -7.45 -2.10 8.55
CA LEU A 46 -7.74 -1.83 7.15
C LEU A 46 -6.57 -1.06 6.51
N ALA A 47 -6.34 -1.24 5.22
CA ALA A 47 -5.36 -0.45 4.48
C ALA A 47 -5.74 1.05 4.46
N SER A 48 -7.03 1.37 4.53
CA SER A 48 -7.54 2.74 4.66
C SER A 48 -7.16 3.42 5.98
N GLN A 49 -6.77 2.65 7.01
CA GLN A 49 -6.31 3.18 8.30
C GLN A 49 -4.82 3.57 8.28
N VAL A 50 -4.09 3.26 7.20
CA VAL A 50 -2.68 3.62 7.04
C VAL A 50 -2.57 5.10 6.70
N ILE A 51 -1.96 5.87 7.60
CA ILE A 51 -1.69 7.30 7.42
C ILE A 51 -0.43 7.51 6.58
N SER A 52 0.61 6.71 6.82
CA SER A 52 1.89 6.86 6.11
C SER A 52 2.64 5.55 5.99
N LYS A 53 3.30 5.37 4.84
CA LYS A 53 4.15 4.21 4.53
C LYS A 53 5.65 4.51 4.63
N GLY A 54 6.02 5.73 4.99
CA GLY A 54 7.41 6.20 5.08
C GLY A 54 8.10 5.88 6.41
N PHE A 55 7.53 4.97 7.21
CA PHE A 55 8.08 4.62 8.51
C PHE A 55 8.97 3.37 8.42
N THR A 56 9.92 3.26 9.35
CA THR A 56 10.79 2.10 9.48
C THR A 56 10.66 1.47 10.86
N GLY A 57 10.56 0.15 10.86
CA GLY A 57 10.51 -0.71 12.03
C GLY A 57 11.88 -1.33 12.34
N ARG A 58 11.90 -2.29 13.25
CA ARG A 58 13.08 -3.15 13.51
C ARG A 58 13.41 -4.04 12.32
N HIS A 59 12.38 -4.43 11.57
CA HIS A 59 12.52 -5.37 10.46
C HIS A 59 12.46 -4.73 9.06
N GLY A 60 12.55 -3.40 8.95
CA GLY A 60 12.56 -2.68 7.68
C GLY A 60 11.35 -1.76 7.53
N ARG A 61 10.63 -1.80 6.40
CA ARG A 61 9.47 -0.94 6.17
C ARG A 61 8.35 -1.18 7.19
N ALA A 62 7.69 -0.10 7.59
CA ALA A 62 6.54 -0.13 8.48
C ALA A 62 5.51 0.95 8.12
N TYR A 63 4.30 0.76 8.61
CA TYR A 63 3.16 1.65 8.37
C TYR A 63 2.77 2.36 9.66
N LEU A 64 2.50 3.66 9.56
CA LEU A 64 1.83 4.41 10.62
C LEU A 64 0.33 4.26 10.43
N VAL A 65 -0.33 3.65 11.40
CA VAL A 65 -1.78 3.35 11.37
C VAL A 65 -2.47 4.11 12.49
N ALA A 66 -3.62 4.71 12.19
CA ALA A 66 -4.51 5.26 13.21
C ALA A 66 -5.82 4.48 13.29
N ASP A 67 -6.37 4.40 14.49
CA ASP A 67 -7.73 3.92 14.69
C ASP A 67 -8.70 5.09 14.47
N PRO A 68 -9.50 5.09 13.38
CA PRO A 68 -10.43 6.16 13.07
C PRO A 68 -11.60 6.23 14.05
N LYS A 69 -11.85 5.18 14.84
CA LYS A 69 -12.95 5.13 15.82
C LYS A 69 -12.52 5.62 17.20
N ALA A 70 -11.23 5.87 17.42
CA ALA A 70 -10.73 6.26 18.73
C ALA A 70 -11.05 7.72 19.03
N ALA A 71 -11.96 7.96 19.97
CA ALA A 71 -12.28 9.30 20.48
C ALA A 71 -11.09 9.96 21.21
N HIS A 72 -10.16 9.14 21.75
CA HIS A 72 -8.98 9.62 22.45
C HIS A 72 -7.75 8.74 22.14
N PRO A 73 -6.53 9.31 21.99
CA PRO A 73 -5.30 8.56 21.69
C PRO A 73 -5.01 7.40 22.66
N ALA A 74 -5.39 7.55 23.92
CA ALA A 74 -5.22 6.51 24.93
C ALA A 74 -6.07 5.26 24.64
N LEU A 75 -7.26 5.44 24.08
CA LEU A 75 -8.24 4.38 23.83
C LEU A 75 -8.08 3.69 22.47
N SER A 76 -7.21 4.19 21.58
CA SER A 76 -7.02 3.56 20.27
C SER A 76 -6.50 2.13 20.42
N ALA A 77 -7.09 1.20 19.67
CA ALA A 77 -6.70 -0.19 19.66
C ALA A 77 -6.92 -0.79 18.26
N LEU A 78 -5.96 -1.56 17.76
CA LEU A 78 -6.14 -2.31 16.52
C LEU A 78 -6.87 -3.63 16.79
N ALA A 79 -7.62 -4.10 15.81
CA ALA A 79 -8.36 -5.35 15.92
C ALA A 79 -7.39 -6.53 16.11
N ASN A 80 -7.80 -7.52 16.91
CA ASN A 80 -7.02 -8.75 17.14
C ASN A 80 -5.57 -8.51 17.58
N THR A 81 -5.31 -7.41 18.31
CA THR A 81 -4.00 -7.11 18.90
C THR A 81 -4.03 -7.13 20.42
N ILE A 82 -2.87 -7.40 21.03
CA ILE A 82 -2.62 -7.30 22.47
C ILE A 82 -1.50 -6.29 22.66
N ALA A 83 -1.75 -5.26 23.48
CA ALA A 83 -0.72 -4.29 23.88
C ALA A 83 0.06 -4.80 25.09
N HIS A 84 1.39 -4.74 25.03
CA HIS A 84 2.29 -5.09 26.12
C HIS A 84 2.54 -3.91 27.07
N ARG A 85 3.36 -4.13 28.10
CA ARG A 85 3.75 -3.08 29.05
C ARG A 85 4.36 -1.88 28.32
N ALA A 86 4.01 -0.68 28.78
CA ALA A 86 4.62 0.55 28.34
C ALA A 86 6.11 0.58 28.72
N VAL A 87 6.98 0.88 27.75
CA VAL A 87 8.43 0.94 27.92
C VAL A 87 8.94 2.25 27.31
N PRO A 88 9.72 3.04 28.06
CA PRO A 88 10.42 4.21 27.50
C PRO A 88 11.53 3.76 26.54
N ARG A 89 11.63 4.39 25.38
CA ARG A 89 12.63 4.13 24.34
C ARG A 89 13.15 5.43 23.76
N GLN A 90 14.47 5.49 23.57
CA GLN A 90 15.10 6.52 22.76
C GLN A 90 15.00 6.14 21.29
N LEU A 91 14.31 6.95 20.49
CA LEU A 91 14.22 6.79 19.04
C LEU A 91 15.01 7.91 18.35
N VAL A 92 15.23 7.79 17.04
CA VAL A 92 15.92 8.83 16.24
C VAL A 92 15.27 10.20 16.40
N THR A 93 13.95 10.23 16.63
CA THR A 93 13.17 11.46 16.80
C THR A 93 12.97 11.85 18.28
N GLY A 94 13.79 11.37 19.21
CA GLY A 94 13.70 11.71 20.63
C GLY A 94 13.10 10.63 21.54
N ALA A 95 12.85 10.99 22.79
CA ALA A 95 12.35 10.08 23.83
C ALA A 95 10.84 9.83 23.70
N HIS A 96 10.46 8.54 23.70
CA HIS A 96 9.07 8.09 23.54
C HIS A 96 8.74 6.99 24.54
N THR A 97 7.49 6.96 25.01
CA THR A 97 6.93 5.78 25.70
C THR A 97 6.13 4.98 24.70
N VAL A 98 6.51 3.73 24.47
CA VAL A 98 5.86 2.84 23.50
C VAL A 98 5.40 1.54 24.15
N SER A 99 4.43 0.87 23.56
CA SER A 99 3.97 -0.45 23.96
C SER A 99 4.04 -1.38 22.75
N ASP A 100 4.77 -2.49 22.85
CA ASP A 100 4.80 -3.47 21.76
C ASP A 100 3.40 -4.06 21.57
N ILE A 101 3.01 -4.33 20.32
CA ILE A 101 1.74 -4.96 19.97
C ILE A 101 1.98 -6.35 19.38
N ALA A 102 1.27 -7.33 19.92
CA ALA A 102 1.29 -8.71 19.44
C ALA A 102 -0.03 -9.08 18.77
N CYS A 103 0.01 -9.99 17.81
CA CYS A 103 -1.20 -10.64 17.32
C CYS A 103 -1.85 -11.46 18.44
N ARG A 104 -3.16 -11.32 18.62
CA ARG A 104 -3.90 -12.01 19.69
C ARG A 104 -3.91 -13.54 19.55
N PHE A 105 -3.80 -14.06 18.33
CA PHE A 105 -3.91 -15.50 18.06
C PHE A 105 -2.58 -16.23 18.06
N CYS A 106 -1.54 -15.66 17.46
CA CYS A 106 -0.22 -16.30 17.36
C CYS A 106 0.85 -15.66 18.24
N HIS A 107 0.51 -14.62 19.01
CA HIS A 107 1.39 -13.90 19.93
C HIS A 107 2.67 -13.31 19.29
N THR A 108 2.76 -13.31 17.96
CA THR A 108 3.88 -12.71 17.25
C THR A 108 3.82 -11.19 17.39
N ILE A 109 4.96 -10.57 17.74
CA ILE A 109 5.08 -9.11 17.76
C ILE A 109 5.00 -8.59 16.33
N ILE A 110 3.99 -7.75 16.08
CA ILE A 110 3.71 -7.17 14.77
C ILE A 110 4.11 -5.69 14.67
N GLY A 111 4.43 -5.05 15.81
CA GLY A 111 4.75 -3.63 15.85
C GLY A 111 4.71 -3.02 17.26
N TRP A 112 4.42 -1.72 17.35
CA TRP A 112 4.23 -1.01 18.62
C TRP A 112 3.27 0.19 18.51
N LYS A 113 2.70 0.61 19.64
CA LYS A 113 1.88 1.83 19.80
C LYS A 113 2.70 2.93 20.48
N TYR A 114 2.56 4.17 20.03
CA TYR A 114 3.06 5.33 20.77
C TYR A 114 2.07 5.74 21.86
N LEU A 115 2.53 5.77 23.12
CA LEU A 115 1.71 6.16 24.27
C LEU A 115 2.00 7.60 24.71
N ALA A 116 3.26 8.03 24.62
CA ALA A 116 3.67 9.40 24.91
C ALA A 116 4.93 9.76 24.11
N ALA A 117 5.12 11.06 23.88
CA ALA A 117 6.34 11.65 23.32
C ALA A 117 6.67 12.89 24.15
N GLU A 118 7.95 13.09 24.47
CA GLU A 118 8.40 14.28 25.21
C GLU A 118 8.42 15.53 24.32
N GLU A 119 8.84 15.35 23.07
CA GLU A 119 8.91 16.44 22.10
C GLU A 119 7.53 16.76 21.49
N GLU A 120 7.19 18.05 21.44
CA GLU A 120 5.91 18.51 20.91
C GLU A 120 5.73 18.16 19.43
N GLY A 121 6.80 18.27 18.64
CA GLY A 121 6.82 17.91 17.23
C GLY A 121 6.57 16.43 16.96
N GLN A 122 6.60 15.57 17.98
CA GLN A 122 6.34 14.13 17.86
C GLN A 122 4.99 13.72 18.45
N LYS A 123 4.26 14.63 19.13
CA LYS A 123 2.94 14.35 19.73
C LYS A 123 1.93 13.83 18.71
N TYR A 124 2.08 14.17 17.43
CA TYR A 124 1.22 13.63 16.36
C TYR A 124 1.30 12.10 16.24
N LYS A 125 2.34 11.44 16.73
CA LYS A 125 2.45 9.97 16.72
C LYS A 125 1.66 9.31 17.84
N VAL A 126 1.39 10.03 18.94
CA VAL A 126 0.72 9.49 20.13
C VAL A 126 -0.66 8.93 19.77
N GLY A 127 -0.95 7.74 20.26
CA GLY A 127 -2.17 6.99 19.93
C GLY A 127 -2.15 6.27 18.59
N LYS A 128 -1.07 6.38 17.81
CA LYS A 128 -0.90 5.68 16.54
C LYS A 128 0.01 4.47 16.68
N PHE A 129 -0.04 3.59 15.69
CA PHE A 129 0.64 2.31 15.66
C PHE A 129 1.67 2.27 14.55
N ILE A 130 2.85 1.73 14.85
CA ILE A 130 3.78 1.25 13.85
C ILE A 130 3.48 -0.23 13.65
N VAL A 131 3.11 -0.60 12.43
CA VAL A 131 2.89 -2.00 12.03
C VAL A 131 3.92 -2.38 10.98
N GLU A 132 4.72 -3.40 11.25
CA GLU A 132 5.84 -3.77 10.39
C GLU A 132 5.37 -4.56 9.17
N SER A 133 5.76 -4.14 7.96
CA SER A 133 5.28 -4.76 6.72
C SER A 133 5.69 -6.24 6.59
N LYS A 134 6.80 -6.66 7.21
CA LYS A 134 7.23 -8.08 7.20
C LYS A 134 6.36 -8.98 8.09
N ARG A 135 5.59 -8.40 9.02
CA ARG A 135 4.74 -9.12 9.98
C ARG A 135 3.28 -9.18 9.54
N ILE A 136 2.94 -8.53 8.42
CA ILE A 136 1.59 -8.48 7.88
C ILE A 136 1.54 -8.80 6.38
N SER A 137 0.41 -9.32 5.91
CA SER A 137 0.09 -9.55 4.50
C SER A 137 -1.13 -8.72 4.11
N GLN A 138 -1.19 -8.26 2.86
CA GLN A 138 -2.35 -7.55 2.33
C GLN A 138 -3.17 -8.54 1.50
N SER A 139 -4.44 -8.74 1.85
CA SER A 139 -5.38 -9.46 0.99
C SER A 139 -6.14 -8.44 0.15
N SER A 140 -5.79 -8.33 -1.13
CA SER A 140 -6.63 -7.69 -2.14
C SER A 140 -7.23 -8.81 -3.00
N SER A 141 -8.54 -8.91 -3.11
CA SER A 141 -9.21 -9.76 -4.10
C SER A 141 -9.07 -9.11 -5.48
N ARG A 142 -7.88 -9.22 -6.08
CA ARG A 142 -7.71 -9.02 -7.52
C ARG A 142 -7.59 -10.41 -8.12
N ASP A 143 -8.68 -10.88 -8.71
CA ASP A 143 -8.69 -12.10 -9.54
C ASP A 143 -7.59 -11.97 -10.60
N SER A 144 -6.44 -12.56 -10.30
CA SER A 144 -5.31 -12.62 -11.20
C SER A 144 -5.34 -14.03 -11.76
N THR A 145 -6.16 -14.23 -12.79
CA THR A 145 -6.04 -15.36 -13.72
C THR A 145 -4.69 -15.23 -14.45
N SER A 146 -3.61 -15.48 -13.73
CA SER A 146 -2.29 -15.71 -14.31
C SER A 146 -2.26 -17.15 -14.80
N ALA A 147 -2.63 -17.32 -16.07
CA ALA A 147 -2.38 -18.54 -16.84
C ALA A 147 -0.90 -18.91 -16.72
N HIS A 148 -0.61 -19.85 -15.82
CA HIS A 148 0.63 -20.59 -15.81
C HIS A 148 0.59 -21.59 -16.97
N SER A 149 1.35 -21.33 -18.02
CA SER A 149 1.83 -22.41 -18.91
C SER A 149 3.14 -22.97 -18.33
N PRO A 150 3.24 -24.29 -18.06
CA PRO A 150 4.48 -24.91 -17.58
C PRO A 150 5.55 -25.08 -18.67
N PRO A 151 6.80 -25.40 -18.29
CA PRO A 151 8.00 -25.31 -19.14
C PRO A 151 8.29 -26.61 -19.89
N THR A 152 8.90 -26.53 -21.09
CA THR A 152 9.61 -27.67 -21.67
C THR A 152 10.91 -27.26 -22.38
N HIS A 153 11.84 -28.20 -22.26
CA HIS A 153 13.29 -28.12 -22.42
C HIS A 153 13.79 -28.15 -23.87
N SER A 154 14.86 -27.38 -24.12
CA SER A 154 16.03 -27.65 -24.97
C SER A 154 15.92 -28.56 -26.21
N THR A 155 16.16 -27.99 -27.39
CA THR A 155 17.05 -28.56 -28.43
C THR A 155 17.44 -27.53 -29.50
N LYS A 156 18.74 -27.38 -29.76
CA LYS A 156 19.33 -26.94 -31.06
C LYS A 156 19.90 -28.21 -31.74
N PRO A 157 20.41 -28.21 -33.00
CA PRO A 157 20.49 -27.16 -34.04
C PRO A 157 20.03 -27.64 -35.46
N ALA A 158 19.92 -26.74 -36.44
CA ALA A 158 20.56 -26.86 -37.78
C ALA A 158 20.00 -25.84 -38.80
N VAL A 159 20.95 -25.13 -39.40
CA VAL A 159 21.05 -24.39 -40.68
C VAL A 159 19.84 -24.31 -41.64
N GLY A 160 19.67 -23.12 -42.22
CA GLY A 160 18.81 -22.90 -43.38
C GLY A 160 18.55 -21.41 -43.63
N ALA A 161 19.43 -20.79 -44.43
CA ALA A 161 19.30 -19.40 -44.85
C ALA A 161 18.16 -19.24 -45.86
N THR A 162 17.25 -18.29 -45.63
CA THR A 162 16.60 -17.53 -46.71
C THR A 162 16.15 -16.16 -46.19
N ASP A 163 16.48 -15.16 -47.00
CA ASP A 163 16.21 -13.74 -46.89
C ASP A 163 14.70 -13.44 -46.77
N LYS A 164 14.30 -12.63 -45.77
CA LYS A 164 13.06 -11.83 -45.74
C LYS A 164 13.00 -10.88 -44.54
N LYS A 165 13.19 -9.60 -44.85
CA LYS A 165 12.74 -8.37 -44.16
C LYS A 165 11.65 -8.58 -43.09
N LYS A 166 12.00 -8.52 -41.79
CA LYS A 166 11.05 -8.26 -40.69
C LYS A 166 11.77 -7.72 -39.44
N LYS A 167 11.29 -6.57 -38.96
CA LYS A 167 11.60 -5.86 -37.70
C LYS A 167 12.13 -6.81 -36.61
N LYS A 168 13.45 -6.78 -36.34
CA LYS A 168 14.03 -7.41 -35.15
C LYS A 168 14.04 -6.37 -34.04
N GLY A 169 12.92 -6.26 -33.33
CA GLY A 169 12.90 -5.65 -32.01
C GLY A 169 13.71 -6.55 -31.09
N GLY A 170 15.02 -6.33 -31.04
CA GLY A 170 15.82 -6.84 -29.93
C GLY A 170 15.28 -6.14 -28.69
N GLU A 171 14.82 -6.92 -27.73
CA GLU A 171 14.55 -6.43 -26.38
C GLU A 171 15.88 -5.92 -25.84
N ILE A 172 16.00 -4.60 -25.75
CA ILE A 172 17.20 -3.95 -25.23
C ILE A 172 17.01 -3.95 -23.72
N GLU A 173 17.78 -4.81 -23.07
CA GLU A 173 17.84 -4.92 -21.62
C GLU A 173 18.62 -3.73 -21.03
N PHE A 174 18.14 -3.26 -19.88
CA PHE A 174 18.73 -2.20 -19.08
C PHE A 174 20.15 -2.58 -18.65
N ASP A 175 21.13 -1.75 -18.98
CA ASP A 175 22.53 -1.98 -18.59
C ASP A 175 22.85 -1.25 -17.28
N SER A 176 22.91 -1.99 -16.17
CA SER A 176 23.20 -1.43 -14.84
C SER A 176 24.62 -0.86 -14.68
N GLN A 177 25.53 -1.08 -15.65
CA GLN A 177 26.88 -0.52 -15.63
C GLN A 177 26.96 0.86 -16.32
N ASP A 178 25.88 1.30 -16.96
CA ASP A 178 25.80 2.59 -17.66
C ASP A 178 25.14 3.65 -16.75
N GLU A 179 25.94 4.61 -16.29
CA GLU A 179 25.48 5.69 -15.40
C GLU A 179 24.36 6.53 -16.04
N ASP A 180 24.38 6.72 -17.37
CA ASP A 180 23.35 7.48 -18.08
C ASP A 180 22.04 6.68 -18.24
N GLU A 181 22.11 5.35 -18.35
CA GLU A 181 20.89 4.51 -18.31
C GLU A 181 20.29 4.51 -16.90
N CYS A 182 21.14 4.48 -15.86
CA CYS A 182 20.70 4.53 -14.46
C CYS A 182 19.96 5.83 -14.11
N GLU A 183 20.45 6.98 -14.58
CA GLU A 183 19.78 8.28 -14.37
C GLU A 183 18.44 8.37 -15.11
N ASP A 184 18.36 7.82 -16.34
CA ASP A 184 17.13 7.79 -17.12
C ASP A 184 16.06 6.87 -16.48
N LEU A 185 16.48 5.76 -15.86
CA LEU A 185 15.54 4.85 -15.19
C LEU A 185 14.99 5.48 -13.90
N PHE A 186 15.83 6.20 -13.14
CA PHE A 186 15.41 6.93 -11.95
C PHE A 186 14.48 8.12 -12.28
N SER A 187 14.69 8.78 -13.42
CA SER A 187 13.85 9.88 -13.91
C SER A 187 12.61 9.42 -14.69
N GLY A 188 12.46 8.12 -14.95
CA GLY A 188 11.32 7.53 -15.65
C GLY A 188 11.30 7.79 -17.16
N VAL A 189 12.42 8.24 -17.75
CA VAL A 189 12.56 8.57 -19.18
C VAL A 189 13.24 7.43 -19.95
N TRP A 190 13.76 6.40 -19.25
CA TRP A 190 14.43 5.28 -19.88
C TRP A 190 13.48 4.50 -20.81
N THR A 191 13.90 4.34 -22.06
CA THR A 191 13.24 3.47 -23.03
C THR A 191 14.25 2.64 -23.81
N PRO A 192 13.90 1.42 -24.22
CA PRO A 192 14.75 0.57 -25.08
C PRO A 192 15.25 1.30 -26.33
N ALA A 193 14.41 2.16 -26.93
CA ALA A 193 14.77 2.94 -28.11
C ALA A 193 15.80 4.05 -27.82
N LEU A 194 15.71 4.71 -26.67
CA LEU A 194 16.64 5.74 -26.23
C LEU A 194 18.03 5.13 -25.94
N ALA A 195 18.06 4.00 -25.23
CA ALA A 195 19.26 3.21 -24.97
C ALA A 195 19.93 2.75 -26.27
N ALA A 196 19.15 2.21 -27.23
CA ALA A 196 19.66 1.83 -28.56
C ALA A 196 20.37 2.98 -29.28
N LYS A 197 19.75 4.17 -29.23
CA LYS A 197 20.24 5.37 -29.92
C LYS A 197 21.54 5.85 -29.29
N ARG A 198 21.68 5.84 -27.96
CA ARG A 198 22.92 6.24 -27.27
C ARG A 198 24.06 5.24 -27.51
N ARG A 199 23.81 3.93 -27.38
CA ARG A 199 24.82 2.88 -27.68
C ARG A 199 25.35 3.00 -29.12
N ARG A 200 24.49 3.36 -30.08
CA ARG A 200 24.88 3.63 -31.47
C ARG A 200 25.74 4.88 -31.64
N ARG A 201 25.48 5.94 -30.86
CA ARG A 201 26.28 7.19 -30.87
C ARG A 201 27.66 6.97 -30.26
N ARG A 202 27.80 6.16 -29.20
CA ARG A 202 29.10 5.84 -28.59
C ARG A 202 29.98 4.99 -29.52
N LYS A 203 29.39 4.08 -30.31
CA LYS A 203 30.11 3.27 -31.32
C LYS A 203 30.65 4.05 -32.53
N HIS A 204 30.12 5.25 -32.81
CA HIS A 204 30.62 6.10 -33.91
C HIS A 204 31.69 7.10 -33.46
N LYS A 205 32.01 7.14 -32.17
CA LYS A 205 32.99 8.06 -31.58
C LYS A 205 34.28 7.34 -31.11
N SER A 206 34.39 6.05 -31.42
CA SER A 206 35.56 5.20 -31.16
C SER A 206 36.28 4.85 -32.45
#